data_AF-A0A709R457-F1
#
_entry.id   AF-A0A709R457-F1
#
_cell.length_a   1.000
_cell.length_b   1.000
_cell.length_c   1.000
_cell.angle_alpha   90.00
_cell.angle_beta   90.00
_cell.angle_gamma   90.00
#
_symmetry.space_group_name_H-M   'P 1'
#
loop_
_entity.id
_entity.type
_entity.pdbx_description
1 polymer ?
#
loop_
_entity_poly.entity_id
_entity_poly.type
_entity_poly.pdbx_seq_one_letter_code
_entity_poly.pdbx_strand_id
1 'polypeptide(L)'
;MATNEILPVTRIGRADGDYGCYCPHCGNPMFFSESELDDIRGSQYQHTRIISLLTGERCDGWLEVSTNACFSRILFDQGED
;
A
#
# COMPACT_ATOMS: atom_id res chain seq x y z
N MET A 1 6.65 17.20 -5.06
CA MET A 1 7.52 17.50 -3.90
C MET A 1 7.37 16.32 -2.96
N ALA A 2 8.45 15.61 -2.60
CA ALA A 2 8.36 14.43 -1.74
C ALA A 2 8.03 14.87 -0.31
N THR A 3 6.79 14.64 0.12
CA THR A 3 6.38 14.84 1.50
C THR A 3 6.94 13.69 2.31
N ASN A 4 7.96 13.97 3.12
CA ASN A 4 8.62 13.01 4.02
C ASN A 4 7.71 12.53 5.18
N GLU A 5 6.39 12.66 5.01
CA GLU A 5 5.38 12.34 6.00
C GLU A 5 5.03 10.86 5.87
N ILE A 6 5.30 10.10 6.93
CA ILE A 6 4.93 8.69 7.00
C ILE A 6 3.43 8.64 7.27
N LEU A 7 2.66 8.23 6.27
CA LEU A 7 1.20 8.13 6.40
C LEU A 7 0.81 6.72 6.85
N PRO A 8 0.12 6.57 8.00
CA PRO A 8 -0.31 5.27 8.45
C PRO A 8 -1.46 4.74 7.58
N VAL A 9 -1.30 3.55 7.02
CA VAL A 9 -2.36 2.80 6.34
C VAL A 9 -3.00 1.84 7.34
N THR A 10 -4.31 1.98 7.47
CA THR A 10 -5.13 1.09 8.32
C THR A 10 -5.92 0.09 7.49
N ARG A 11 -5.70 0.06 6.17
CA ARG A 11 -6.44 -0.81 5.24
C ARG A 11 -5.47 -1.59 4.37
N ILE A 12 -5.51 -2.90 4.52
CA ILE A 12 -4.73 -3.86 3.73
C ILE A 12 -5.71 -4.74 2.98
N GLY A 13 -5.37 -5.06 1.74
CA GLY A 13 -6.08 -5.98 0.87
C GLY A 13 -5.24 -7.20 0.54
N ARG A 14 -5.88 -8.20 -0.06
CA ARG A 14 -5.20 -9.32 -0.71
C ARG A 14 -5.63 -9.39 -2.17
N ALA A 15 -4.69 -9.47 -3.08
CA ALA A 15 -4.93 -9.68 -4.51
C ALA A 15 -4.06 -10.86 -4.98
N ASP A 16 -4.65 -11.82 -5.67
CA ASP A 16 -3.94 -12.96 -6.28
C ASP A 16 -2.98 -13.72 -5.35
N GLY A 17 -3.27 -13.74 -4.04
CA GLY A 17 -2.43 -14.39 -3.05
C GLY A 17 -1.49 -13.46 -2.28
N ASP A 18 -1.13 -12.31 -2.87
CA ASP A 18 -0.27 -11.27 -2.28
C ASP A 18 -1.05 -10.24 -1.46
N TYR A 19 -0.44 -9.73 -0.41
CA TYR A 19 -0.99 -8.62 0.36
C TYR A 19 -0.58 -7.29 -0.24
N GLY A 20 -1.49 -6.31 -0.19
CA GLY A 20 -1.19 -4.96 -0.65
C GLY A 20 -2.00 -3.90 0.08
N CYS A 21 -1.66 -2.64 -0.10
CA CYS A 21 -2.45 -1.50 0.36
C CYS A 21 -2.53 -0.44 -0.75
N TYR A 22 -3.44 0.51 -0.61
CA TYR A 22 -3.40 1.70 -1.43
C TYR A 22 -2.50 2.74 -0.77
N CYS A 23 -1.53 3.26 -1.53
CA CYS A 23 -0.67 4.31 -1.03
C CYS A 23 -1.48 5.60 -0.84
N PRO A 24 -1.53 6.18 0.37
CA PRO A 24 -2.31 7.40 0.64
C PRO A 24 -1.73 8.64 -0.05
N HIS A 25 -0.47 8.58 -0.51
CA HIS A 25 0.21 9.69 -1.20
C HIS A 25 -0.19 9.83 -2.66
N CYS A 26 -0.40 8.71 -3.37
CA CYS A 26 -0.64 8.72 -4.81
C CYS A 26 -1.89 7.92 -5.23
N GLY A 27 -2.57 7.25 -4.30
CA GLY A 27 -3.74 6.42 -4.55
C GLY A 27 -3.46 5.13 -5.32
N ASN A 28 -2.19 4.81 -5.63
CA ASN A 28 -1.85 3.62 -6.38
C ASN A 28 -1.74 2.38 -5.47
N PRO A 29 -2.07 1.19 -5.98
CA PRO A 29 -1.92 -0.06 -5.24
C PRO A 29 -0.44 -0.41 -5.09
N MET A 30 -0.04 -0.72 -3.86
CA MET A 30 1.27 -1.24 -3.50
C MET A 30 1.12 -2.64 -2.94
N PHE A 31 1.87 -3.58 -3.49
CA PHE A 31 1.94 -4.96 -2.99
C PHE A 31 3.19 -5.16 -2.15
N PHE A 32 3.04 -5.86 -1.05
CA PHE A 32 4.11 -6.25 -0.14
C PHE A 32 4.68 -7.59 -0.60
N SER A 33 5.99 -7.79 -0.45
CA SER A 33 6.60 -9.12 -0.68
C SER A 33 6.33 -10.09 0.46
N GLU A 34 5.90 -9.57 1.60
CA GLU A 34 5.54 -10.37 2.76
C GLU A 34 4.20 -11.08 2.52
N SER A 35 4.16 -12.34 2.93
CA SER A 35 2.97 -13.19 2.83
C SER A 35 2.26 -13.36 4.18
N GLU A 36 2.75 -12.71 5.24
CA GLU A 36 2.17 -12.72 6.58
C GLU A 36 1.71 -11.33 7.00
N LEU A 37 0.42 -11.22 7.33
CA LEU A 37 -0.16 -9.97 7.82
C LEU A 37 0.51 -9.44 9.08
N ASP A 38 1.00 -10.32 9.95
CA ASP A 38 1.67 -9.93 11.19
C ASP A 38 3.00 -9.23 10.91
N ASP A 39 3.77 -9.73 9.95
CA ASP A 39 5.02 -9.10 9.50
C ASP A 39 4.75 -7.77 8.77
N ILE A 40 3.66 -7.71 8.00
CA ILE A 40 3.23 -6.48 7.33
C ILE A 40 2.77 -5.43 8.34
N ARG A 41 2.12 -5.82 9.44
CA ARG A 41 1.54 -4.92 10.44
C ARG A 41 2.61 -4.32 11.35
N GLY A 42 2.65 -3.00 11.44
CA GLY A 42 3.68 -2.26 12.16
C GLY A 42 4.95 -2.04 11.35
N SER A 43 5.02 -2.60 10.13
CA SER A 43 6.14 -2.38 9.20
C SER A 43 5.94 -1.11 8.38
N GLN A 44 7.06 -0.44 8.10
CA GLN A 44 7.12 0.76 7.30
C GLN A 44 7.61 0.41 5.90
N TYR A 45 6.86 0.84 4.89
CA TYR A 45 7.16 0.61 3.50
C TYR A 45 7.35 1.94 2.79
N GLN A 46 8.42 2.02 1.99
CA GLN A 46 8.61 3.17 1.11
C GLN A 46 7.97 2.84 -0.24
N HIS A 47 6.98 3.64 -0.64
CA HIS A 47 6.36 3.45 -1.94
C HIS A 47 7.22 4.09 -3.03
N THR A 48 8.35 3.48 -3.37
CA THR A 48 9.28 3.91 -4.44
C THR A 48 8.95 3.30 -5.81
N ARG A 49 7.77 2.69 -5.93
CA ARG A 49 7.46 1.80 -7.05
C ARG A 49 7.07 2.60 -8.29
N ILE A 50 8.07 2.78 -9.14
CA ILE A 50 7.99 3.10 -10.56
C ILE A 50 7.62 4.55 -10.87
N ILE A 51 8.52 5.21 -11.61
CA ILE A 51 8.26 6.48 -12.30
C ILE A 51 7.05 6.24 -13.20
N SER A 52 5.91 6.84 -12.90
CA SER A 52 4.76 6.72 -13.78
C SER A 52 5.14 7.39 -15.10
N LEU A 53 5.41 6.61 -16.16
CA LEU A 53 5.90 7.14 -17.44
C LEU A 53 4.89 8.11 -18.09
N LEU A 54 3.63 8.07 -17.65
CA LEU A 54 2.54 8.92 -18.09
C LEU A 54 2.47 10.28 -17.37
N THR A 55 2.80 10.35 -16.08
CA THR A 55 2.70 11.59 -15.29
C THR A 55 4.05 12.15 -14.84
N GLY A 56 5.13 11.37 -14.93
CA GLY A 56 6.47 11.73 -14.44
C GLY A 56 6.56 11.84 -12.92
N GLU A 57 5.49 11.52 -12.20
CA GLU A 57 5.42 11.65 -10.75
C GLU A 57 5.97 10.38 -10.09
N ARG A 58 6.91 10.62 -9.18
CA ARG A 58 7.50 9.60 -8.32
C ARG A 58 6.78 9.72 -6.99
N CYS A 59 6.09 8.67 -6.59
CA CYS A 59 5.78 8.50 -5.19
C CYS A 59 7.12 8.19 -4.50
N ASP A 60 7.51 9.06 -3.58
CA ASP A 60 8.59 8.81 -2.61
C ASP A 60 8.02 8.86 -1.19
N GLY A 61 6.71 8.65 -1.09
CA GLY A 61 5.97 8.68 0.14
C GLY A 61 6.26 7.44 0.97
N TRP A 62 6.55 7.67 2.24
CA TRP A 62 6.62 6.61 3.23
C TRP A 62 5.21 6.31 3.75
N LEU A 63 4.93 5.04 3.94
CA LEU A 63 3.70 4.60 4.58
C LEU A 63 4.02 3.59 5.67
N GLU A 64 3.29 3.67 6.77
CA GLU A 64 3.39 2.71 7.86
C GLU A 64 2.12 1.88 7.88
N VAL A 65 2.23 0.57 7.90
CA VAL A 65 1.04 -0.24 8.11
C VAL A 65 0.74 -0.23 9.60
N SER A 66 -0.42 0.28 10.00
CA SER A 66 -0.80 0.24 11.41
C SER A 66 -0.91 -1.21 11.90
N THR A 67 -0.50 -1.47 13.13
CA THR A 67 -0.67 -2.79 13.77
C THR A 67 -2.14 -3.21 13.87
N ASN A 68 -3.04 -2.23 13.95
CA ASN A 68 -4.49 -2.41 13.91
C ASN A 68 -5.08 -2.36 12.48
N ALA A 69 -4.25 -2.51 11.44
CA ALA A 69 -4.73 -2.43 10.06
C ALA A 69 -5.79 -3.52 9.79
N CYS A 70 -6.95 -3.05 9.35
CA CYS A 70 -8.08 -3.87 8.97
C CYS A 70 -7.77 -4.55 7.64
N PHE A 71 -7.78 -5.88 7.67
CA PHE A 71 -7.62 -6.71 6.49
C PHE A 71 -8.97 -6.84 5.80
N SER A 72 -9.08 -6.31 4.58
CA SER A 72 -10.27 -6.45 3.76
C SER A 72 -9.95 -7.34 2.57
N ARG A 73 -10.56 -8.52 2.54
CA ARG A 73 -10.41 -9.47 1.43
C ARG A 73 -11.00 -8.94 0.12
N ILE A 74 -11.84 -7.91 0.21
CA ILE A 74 -12.49 -7.25 -0.93
C ILE A 74 -11.82 -5.94 -1.35
N LEU A 75 -10.68 -5.56 -0.75
CA LEU A 75 -10.07 -4.26 -1.05
C LEU A 75 -9.60 -4.13 -2.50
N PHE A 76 -9.09 -5.23 -3.06
CA PHE A 76 -8.67 -5.36 -4.45
C PHE A 76 -9.63 -6.22 -5.27
N ASP A 77 -10.64 -6.78 -4.62
CA ASP A 77 -11.77 -7.40 -5.29
C ASP A 77 -12.59 -6.24 -5.87
N GLN A 78 -12.24 -5.84 -7.08
CA GLN A 78 -13.19 -5.20 -7.97
C GLN A 78 -14.20 -6.27 -8.38
N GLY A 79 -15.00 -6.73 -7.43
CA GLY A 79 -16.16 -7.55 -7.69
C GLY A 79 -17.15 -6.67 -8.44
N GLU A 80 -17.28 -6.92 -9.74
CA GLU A 80 -18.50 -6.60 -10.47
C GLU A 80 -19.68 -7.30 -9.78
N ASP A 81 -20.58 -6.52 -9.17
CA ASP A 81 -22.02 -6.42 -9.53
C ASP A 81 -22.69 -5.31 -8.71
#